data_AF-A0AA35SYZ4-F1
#
_entry.id   AF-A0AA35SYZ4-F1
#
_cell.length_a   1.000
_cell.length_b   1.000
_cell.length_c   1.000
_cell.angle_alpha   90.00
_cell.angle_beta   90.00
_cell.angle_gamma   90.00
#
_symmetry.space_group_name_H-M   'P 1'
#
loop_
_entity.id
_entity.type
_entity.pdbx_description
1 polymer ?
#
loop_
_entity_poly.entity_id
_entity_poly.type
_entity_poly.pdbx_seq_one_letter_code
_entity_poly.pdbx_strand_id
1 'polypeptide(L)'
;MATINSVLGPLDTADLGFTLPHEHLIDSSAGIRDTYYELEFRDQALDMALESFNEAKSGGVDTVVEVSPMDLGRDVLLMKEVSERTGVQFICCTGCWLDIPRSFWGRDKDFIADLLGAGN
;
A
#
# COMPACT_ATOMS: atom_id res chain seq x y z
N MET A 1 -12.29 3.52 -21.57
CA MET A 1 -11.56 2.40 -20.94
C MET A 1 -11.61 2.62 -19.44
N ALA A 2 -11.69 1.56 -18.65
CA ALA A 2 -11.74 1.69 -17.19
C ALA A 2 -10.32 1.95 -16.67
N THR A 3 -10.17 2.83 -15.68
CA THR A 3 -8.87 3.22 -15.13
C THR A 3 -8.78 2.88 -13.65
N ILE A 4 -7.57 2.63 -13.16
CA ILE A 4 -7.28 2.41 -11.74
C ILE A 4 -6.06 3.22 -11.32
N ASN A 5 -6.08 3.79 -10.12
CA ASN A 5 -4.96 4.59 -9.62
C ASN A 5 -3.88 3.68 -9.02
N SER A 6 -2.65 3.83 -9.50
CA SER A 6 -1.45 3.27 -8.86
C SER A 6 -0.67 4.36 -8.13
N VAL A 7 0.35 3.97 -7.38
CA VAL A 7 1.30 4.90 -6.74
C VAL A 7 2.10 5.77 -7.74
N LEU A 8 2.14 5.38 -9.02
CA LEU A 8 2.77 6.15 -10.11
C LEU A 8 1.75 6.89 -10.99
N GLY A 9 0.46 6.83 -10.65
CA GLY A 9 -0.62 7.48 -11.37
C GLY A 9 -1.63 6.51 -11.98
N PRO A 10 -2.61 7.02 -12.74
CA PRO A 10 -3.65 6.20 -13.35
C PRO A 10 -3.10 5.21 -14.38
N LEU A 11 -3.66 4.00 -14.39
CA LEU A 11 -3.38 2.92 -15.33
C LEU A 11 -4.66 2.55 -16.07
N ASP A 12 -4.55 2.09 -17.32
CA ASP A 12 -5.65 1.37 -17.96
C ASP A 12 -5.77 0.00 -17.29
N THR A 13 -6.99 -0.41 -16.94
CA THR A 13 -7.25 -1.75 -16.39
C THR A 13 -6.83 -2.89 -17.32
N ALA A 14 -6.68 -2.62 -18.63
CA ALA A 14 -6.14 -3.58 -19.58
C ALA A 14 -4.63 -3.87 -19.39
N ASP A 15 -3.89 -2.97 -18.71
CA ASP A 15 -2.43 -3.04 -18.55
C ASP A 15 -1.99 -3.66 -17.20
N LEU A 16 -2.94 -4.17 -16.40
CA LEU A 16 -2.64 -4.74 -15.08
C LEU A 16 -1.83 -6.05 -15.13
N GLY A 17 -1.88 -6.77 -16.25
CA GLY A 17 -1.15 -8.03 -16.41
C GLY A 17 -1.44 -9.06 -15.32
N PHE A 18 -0.45 -9.87 -14.95
CA PHE A 18 -0.62 -10.81 -13.82
C PHE A 18 -0.61 -10.05 -12.50
N THR A 19 -1.69 -10.17 -11.73
CA THR A 19 -1.91 -9.36 -10.52
C THR A 19 -1.95 -10.24 -9.27
N LEU A 20 -1.18 -9.86 -8.25
CA LEU A 20 -1.32 -10.36 -6.88
C LEU A 20 -2.32 -9.45 -6.13
N PRO A 21 -3.53 -9.91 -5.79
CA PRO A 21 -4.62 -9.03 -5.34
C PRO A 21 -4.61 -8.72 -3.84
N HIS A 22 -3.70 -9.30 -3.06
CA HIS A 22 -3.61 -9.09 -1.62
C HIS A 22 -2.18 -9.34 -1.16
N GLU A 23 -1.38 -8.29 -1.02
CA GLU A 23 -0.03 -8.37 -0.47
C GLU A 23 0.22 -7.24 0.53
N HIS A 24 1.26 -7.40 1.34
CA HIS A 24 1.72 -6.41 2.30
C HIS A 24 3.20 -6.16 2.10
N LEU A 25 3.60 -4.88 2.02
CA LEU A 25 5.01 -4.53 1.86
C LEU A 25 5.72 -4.44 3.23
N ILE A 26 5.04 -3.86 4.22
CA ILE A 26 5.42 -3.85 5.64
C ILE A 26 4.18 -4.24 6.44
N ASP A 27 4.37 -5.08 7.44
CA ASP A 27 3.41 -5.36 8.50
C ASP A 27 3.93 -4.73 9.81
N SER A 28 3.30 -3.64 10.23
CA SER A 28 3.71 -2.86 11.41
C SER A 28 2.50 -2.14 12.00
N SER A 29 2.53 -1.81 13.30
CA SER A 29 1.44 -1.07 13.93
C SER A 29 1.54 0.43 13.67
N ALA A 30 0.39 1.11 13.57
CA ALA A 30 0.33 2.57 13.45
C ALA A 30 1.21 3.28 14.51
N GLY A 31 2.07 4.18 14.04
CA GLY A 31 2.92 5.02 14.90
C GLY A 31 4.20 4.36 15.40
N ILE A 32 4.46 3.07 15.15
CA ILE A 32 5.73 2.43 15.53
C ILE A 32 6.92 3.14 14.89
N ARG A 33 6.86 3.43 13.59
CA ARG A 33 7.90 4.18 12.87
C ARG A 33 8.22 5.55 13.50
N ASP A 34 7.22 6.21 14.09
CA ASP A 34 7.38 7.56 14.65
C ASP A 34 7.82 7.56 16.12
N THR A 35 7.54 6.48 16.86
CA THR A 35 7.71 6.45 18.34
C THR A 35 8.70 5.41 18.84
N TYR A 36 8.91 4.33 18.09
CA TYR A 36 9.80 3.21 18.37
C TYR A 36 10.50 2.78 17.08
N TYR A 37 11.17 3.73 16.42
CA TYR A 37 11.79 3.54 15.10
C TYR A 37 12.84 2.42 15.08
N GLU A 38 13.40 2.06 16.23
CA GLU A 38 14.32 0.93 16.40
C GLU A 38 13.67 -0.44 16.14
N LEU A 39 12.34 -0.50 16.02
CA LEU A 39 11.59 -1.69 15.67
C LEU A 39 11.28 -1.79 14.17
N GLU A 40 11.50 -0.72 13.40
CA GLU A 40 11.15 -0.67 11.98
C GLU A 40 12.27 -0.04 11.14
N PHE A 41 13.05 -0.88 10.47
CA PHE A 41 14.19 -0.47 9.66
C PHE A 41 13.79 -0.29 8.19
N ARG A 42 13.35 0.93 7.83
CA ARG A 42 12.87 1.23 6.47
C ARG A 42 13.87 0.83 5.36
N ASP A 43 15.16 1.07 5.55
CA ASP A 43 16.18 0.74 4.54
C ASP A 43 16.29 -0.78 4.33
N GLN A 44 16.19 -1.58 5.40
CA GLN A 44 16.17 -3.04 5.28
C GLN A 44 14.89 -3.52 4.60
N ALA A 45 13.74 -2.90 4.93
CA ALA A 45 12.48 -3.19 4.26
C ALA A 45 12.54 -2.86 2.76
N LEU A 46 13.19 -1.77 2.38
CA LEU A 46 13.44 -1.43 0.98
C LEU A 46 14.29 -2.49 0.29
N ASP A 47 15.43 -2.88 0.87
CA ASP A 47 16.31 -3.88 0.25
C ASP A 47 15.58 -5.22 0.06
N MET A 48 14.86 -5.69 1.06
CA MET A 48 14.05 -6.92 0.99
C MET A 48 12.92 -6.82 -0.04
N ALA A 49 12.24 -5.68 -0.10
CA ALA A 49 11.17 -5.45 -1.08
C ALA A 49 11.73 -5.46 -2.50
N LEU A 50 12.88 -4.83 -2.74
CA LEU A 50 13.51 -4.82 -4.06
C LEU A 50 13.93 -6.22 -4.49
N GLU A 51 14.51 -7.02 -3.59
CA GLU A 51 14.83 -8.43 -3.89
C GLU A 51 13.56 -9.20 -4.29
N SER A 52 12.54 -9.16 -3.42
CA SER A 52 11.29 -9.92 -3.58
C SER A 52 10.52 -9.51 -4.84
N PHE A 53 10.38 -8.21 -5.10
CA PHE A 53 9.59 -7.73 -6.24
C PHE A 53 10.35 -7.80 -7.57
N ASN A 54 11.69 -7.78 -7.58
CA ASN A 54 12.45 -8.11 -8.78
C ASN A 54 12.31 -9.59 -9.14
N GLU A 55 12.32 -10.48 -8.14
CA GLU A 55 12.04 -11.90 -8.37
C GLU A 55 10.62 -12.09 -8.90
N ALA A 56 9.62 -11.48 -8.24
CA ALA A 56 8.22 -11.55 -8.68
C ALA A 56 8.04 -11.01 -10.10
N LYS A 57 8.64 -9.87 -10.45
CA LYS A 57 8.59 -9.29 -11.79
C LYS A 57 9.22 -10.22 -12.83
N SER A 58 10.36 -10.82 -12.50
CA SER A 58 11.03 -11.82 -13.35
C SER A 58 10.18 -13.09 -13.53
N GLY A 59 9.36 -13.43 -12.52
CA GLY A 59 8.36 -14.50 -12.57
C GLY A 59 7.07 -14.15 -13.32
N GLY A 60 6.94 -12.92 -13.83
CA GLY A 60 5.80 -12.48 -14.64
C GLY A 60 4.72 -11.71 -13.86
N VAL A 61 4.95 -11.34 -12.60
CA VAL A 61 4.02 -10.46 -11.86
C VAL A 61 4.14 -9.04 -12.40
N ASP A 62 3.01 -8.45 -12.78
CA ASP A 62 2.96 -7.08 -13.29
C ASP A 62 2.43 -6.10 -12.24
N THR A 63 1.42 -6.51 -11.47
CA THR A 63 0.74 -5.66 -10.50
C THR A 63 0.59 -6.32 -9.15
N VAL A 64 0.69 -5.51 -8.10
CA VAL A 64 0.43 -5.88 -6.71
C VAL A 64 -0.60 -4.92 -6.13
N VAL A 65 -1.62 -5.48 -5.49
CA VAL A 65 -2.55 -4.72 -4.65
C VAL A 65 -2.03 -4.79 -3.23
N GLU A 66 -1.51 -3.67 -2.76
CA GLU A 66 -0.95 -3.50 -1.43
C GLU A 66 -2.08 -3.09 -0.47
N VAL A 67 -2.37 -3.98 0.47
CA VAL A 67 -3.54 -3.89 1.33
C VAL A 67 -3.20 -3.58 2.78
N SER A 68 -2.13 -2.81 3.01
CA SER A 68 -1.83 -2.23 4.32
C SER A 68 -2.57 -0.89 4.52
N PRO A 69 -3.64 -0.86 5.35
CA PRO A 69 -4.32 0.38 5.72
C PRO A 69 -3.50 1.24 6.68
N MET A 70 -4.08 2.36 7.13
CA MET A 70 -3.38 3.38 7.93
C MET A 70 -2.74 2.86 9.23
N ASP A 71 -3.23 1.73 9.75
CA ASP A 71 -2.86 1.12 11.02
C ASP A 71 -2.06 -0.18 10.89
N LEU A 72 -1.70 -0.57 9.66
CA LEU A 72 -0.94 -1.79 9.35
C LEU A 72 0.31 -1.50 8.49
N GLY A 73 1.11 -0.50 8.86
CA GLY A 73 2.44 -0.30 8.26
C GLY A 73 2.45 0.42 6.89
N ARG A 74 1.35 1.07 6.50
CA ARG A 74 1.22 1.79 5.23
C ARG A 74 2.35 2.80 5.00
N ASP A 75 3.13 2.59 3.93
CA ASP A 75 4.12 3.53 3.42
C ASP A 75 4.02 3.71 1.90
N VAL A 76 3.23 4.70 1.48
CA VAL A 76 3.03 4.99 0.05
C VAL A 76 4.29 5.50 -0.65
N LEU A 77 5.25 6.07 0.09
CA LEU A 77 6.52 6.55 -0.50
C LEU A 77 7.46 5.38 -0.77
N LEU A 78 7.50 4.39 0.13
CA LEU A 78 8.22 3.14 -0.10
C LEU A 78 7.61 2.32 -1.24
N MET A 79 6.27 2.22 -1.30
CA MET A 79 5.59 1.58 -2.44
C MET A 79 5.97 2.25 -3.77
N LYS A 80 5.97 3.59 -3.80
CA LYS A 80 6.38 4.37 -4.98
C LYS A 80 7.82 4.07 -5.37
N GLU A 81 8.75 4.11 -4.42
CA GLU A 81 10.18 3.85 -4.65
C GLU A 81 10.42 2.43 -5.18
N VAL A 82 9.76 1.42 -4.60
CA VAL A 82 9.85 0.04 -5.07
C VAL A 82 9.25 -0.10 -6.48
N SER A 83 8.10 0.54 -6.74
CA SER A 83 7.47 0.54 -8.06
C SER A 83 8.37 1.14 -9.14
N GLU A 84 8.98 2.30 -8.87
CA GLU A 84 9.93 2.97 -9.78
C GLU A 84 11.16 2.10 -10.08
N ARG A 85 11.66 1.36 -9.09
CA ARG A 85 12.90 0.59 -9.20
C ARG A 85 12.73 -0.82 -9.77
N THR A 86 11.56 -1.45 -9.59
CA THR A 86 11.28 -2.83 -10.02
C THR A 86 10.42 -2.91 -11.27
N GLY A 87 9.65 -1.85 -11.57
CA GLY A 87 8.65 -1.86 -12.63
C GLY A 87 7.39 -2.68 -12.28
N VAL A 88 7.23 -3.12 -11.04
CA VAL A 88 5.97 -3.67 -10.52
C VAL A 88 5.01 -2.52 -10.25
N GLN A 89 3.77 -2.63 -10.71
CA GLN A 89 2.71 -1.66 -10.47
C GLN A 89 2.13 -1.88 -9.07
N PHE A 90 1.95 -0.81 -8.28
CA PHE A 90 1.35 -0.89 -6.94
C PHE A 90 0.01 -0.15 -6.91
N ILE A 91 -1.07 -0.88 -6.59
CA ILE A 91 -2.37 -0.31 -6.23
C ILE A 91 -2.45 -0.32 -4.70
N CYS A 92 -2.49 0.85 -4.07
CA CYS A 92 -2.55 0.94 -2.60
C CYS A 92 -3.99 1.02 -2.11
N CYS A 93 -4.27 0.36 -0.98
CA CYS A 93 -5.57 0.41 -0.34
C CYS A 93 -5.78 1.68 0.51
N THR A 94 -6.94 1.76 1.13
CA THR A 94 -7.30 2.72 2.18
C THR A 94 -8.17 1.98 3.21
N GLY A 95 -8.32 2.54 4.41
CA GLY A 95 -9.16 1.95 5.47
C GLY A 95 -8.44 1.81 6.80
N CYS A 96 -8.92 0.87 7.61
CA CYS A 96 -8.38 0.46 8.91
C CYS A 96 -8.44 -1.07 9.05
N TRP A 97 -7.55 -1.64 9.85
CA TRP A 97 -7.41 -3.07 10.06
C TRP A 97 -8.00 -3.51 11.41
N LEU A 98 -8.86 -4.53 11.35
CA LEU A 98 -9.45 -5.28 12.47
C LEU A 98 -10.34 -4.48 13.44
N ASP A 99 -9.77 -3.52 14.18
CA ASP A 99 -10.46 -2.75 15.21
C ASP A 99 -10.78 -1.34 14.75
N ILE A 100 -11.98 -0.83 15.09
CA ILE A 100 -12.34 0.55 14.77
C ILE A 100 -11.47 1.50 15.60
N PRO A 101 -10.62 2.34 14.97
CA PRO A 101 -9.75 3.26 15.68
C PRO A 101 -10.54 4.18 16.60
N ARG A 102 -10.03 4.44 17.80
CA ARG A 102 -10.67 5.37 18.76
C ARG A 102 -10.89 6.76 18.18
N SER A 103 -10.04 7.17 17.24
CA SER A 103 -10.16 8.43 16.49
C SER A 103 -11.44 8.53 15.65
N PHE A 104 -12.02 7.39 15.26
CA PHE A 104 -13.28 7.31 14.50
C PHE A 104 -14.51 7.28 15.42
N TRP A 105 -14.35 7.03 16.73
CA TRP A 105 -15.50 6.94 17.63
C TRP A 105 -16.23 8.28 17.73
N GLY A 106 -17.55 8.25 17.52
CA GLY A 106 -18.41 9.44 17.52
C GLY A 106 -18.25 10.35 16.29
N ARG A 107 -17.42 9.97 15.31
CA ARG A 107 -17.37 10.65 14.00
C ARG A 107 -18.54 10.22 13.15
N ASP A 108 -19.01 11.14 12.31
CA ASP A 108 -20.02 10.83 11.31
C ASP A 108 -19.46 9.87 10.23
N LYS A 109 -20.31 9.00 9.70
CA LYS A 109 -19.88 8.00 8.70
C LYS A 109 -19.43 8.64 7.39
N ASP A 110 -20.04 9.75 6.99
CA ASP A 110 -19.72 10.44 5.73
C ASP A 110 -18.37 11.14 5.90
N PHE A 111 -18.07 11.69 7.08
CA PHE A 111 -16.73 12.17 7.42
C PHE A 111 -15.66 11.08 7.29
N ILE A 112 -15.92 9.86 7.76
CA ILE A 112 -14.97 8.75 7.65
C ILE A 112 -14.84 8.31 6.18
N ALA A 113 -15.94 8.26 5.42
CA ALA A 113 -15.92 7.92 4.00
C ALA A 113 -15.11 8.93 3.19
N ASP A 114 -15.30 10.23 3.42
CA ASP A 114 -14.53 11.31 2.78
C ASP A 114 -13.04 11.18 3.08
N LEU A 115 -12.68 10.95 4.34
CA LEU A 115 -11.29 10.77 4.77
C LEU A 115 -10.61 9.61 4.05
N LEU A 116 -11.33 8.50 3.87
CA LEU A 116 -10.82 7.31 3.20
C LEU A 116 -10.84 7.44 1.67
N GLY A 117 -11.33 8.56 1.11
CA GLY A 117 -11.42 8.79 -0.32
C GLY A 117 -12.62 8.10 -0.99
N ALA A 118 -13.63 7.69 -0.23
CA ALA A 118 -14.87 7.11 -0.72
C ALA A 118 -15.99 8.15 -0.97
N GLY A 119 -15.71 9.43 -0.69
CA GLY A 119 -16.68 10.54 -0.77
C GLY A 119 -16.69 11.36 -2.07
N ASN A 120 -15.81 11.04 -3.03
CA ASN A 120 -15.73 11.72 -4.34
C ASN A 120 -15.98 10.75 -5.49
#